data_AF-A0A645ECY6-F1
#
_entry.id   AF-A0A645ECY6-F1
#
_cell.length_a   1.000
_cell.length_b   1.000
_cell.length_c   1.000
_cell.angle_alpha   90.00
_cell.angle_beta   90.00
_cell.angle_gamma   90.00
#
_symmetry.space_group_name_H-M   'P 1'
#
loop_
_entity.id
_entity.type
_entity.pdbx_description
1 polymer ?
#
loop_
_entity_poly.entity_id
_entity_poly.type
_entity_poly.pdbx_seq_one_letter_code
_entity_poly.pdbx_strand_id
1 'polypeptide(L)'
;MAKFIINCVMLGKRVTGYRVYVSETKEFIGLTEKQIKDMITGGDRVYGFVVDAEGGLQLDKGGFHTSNIMVETGINSLRPLELSGAAANVFYVVVGVYKSKGGSTYKVVNSRYGRSTITESKLNALLEIGCVSGGAYLDGKGKVAFSEGVEVIEEAQS
;
A
#
# COMPACT_ATOMS: atom_id res chain seq x y z
N MET A 1 -3.98 15.19 -2.78
CA MET A 1 -2.99 14.54 -1.88
C MET A 1 -3.37 13.08 -1.68
N ALA A 2 -2.49 12.13 -2.01
CA ALA A 2 -2.73 10.69 -1.80
C ALA A 2 -2.16 10.23 -0.45
N LYS A 3 -2.92 9.40 0.26
CA LYS A 3 -2.50 8.78 1.51
C LYS A 3 -2.61 7.27 1.36
N PHE A 4 -1.60 6.54 1.79
CA PHE A 4 -1.54 5.08 1.62
C PHE A 4 -1.45 4.39 2.96
N ILE A 5 -2.37 3.47 3.23
CA ILE A 5 -2.31 2.63 4.43
C ILE A 5 -1.13 1.67 4.29
N ILE A 6 -0.25 1.66 5.29
CA ILE A 6 0.96 0.84 5.32
C ILE A 6 0.80 -0.31 6.31
N ASN A 7 0.45 0.00 7.56
CA ASN A 7 0.27 -0.98 8.63
C ASN A 7 -1.01 -0.74 9.42
N CYS A 8 -1.60 -1.81 9.94
CA CYS A 8 -2.53 -1.76 11.06
C CYS A 8 -1.73 -1.81 12.37
N VAL A 9 -2.10 -1.01 13.37
CA VAL A 9 -1.48 -1.01 14.69
C VAL A 9 -2.46 -1.65 15.67
N MET A 10 -2.01 -2.67 16.40
CA MET A 10 -2.83 -3.38 17.36
C MET A 10 -2.16 -3.46 18.74
N LEU A 11 -2.96 -3.29 19.78
CA LEU A 11 -2.57 -3.64 21.16
C LEU A 11 -3.32 -4.91 21.57
N GLY A 12 -2.60 -6.03 21.60
CA GLY A 12 -3.22 -7.35 21.75
C GLY A 12 -4.10 -7.68 20.53
N LYS A 13 -5.42 -7.80 20.75
CA LYS A 13 -6.43 -8.04 19.71
C LYS A 13 -7.18 -6.78 19.27
N ARG A 14 -6.89 -5.62 19.87
CA ARG A 14 -7.59 -4.37 19.58
C ARG A 14 -6.82 -3.53 18.57
N VAL A 15 -7.47 -3.09 17.49
CA VAL A 15 -6.93 -2.07 16.58
C VAL A 15 -6.86 -0.73 17.32
N THR A 16 -5.69 -0.10 17.33
CA THR A 16 -5.49 1.22 17.94
C THR A 16 -5.32 2.33 16.91
N GLY A 17 -5.12 1.97 15.64
CA GLY A 17 -4.98 2.90 14.54
C GLY A 17 -4.18 2.28 13.40
N TYR A 18 -3.71 3.13 12.50
CA TYR A 18 -3.01 2.73 11.29
C TYR A 18 -1.84 3.66 11.02
N ARG A 19 -0.85 3.13 10.31
CA ARG A 19 0.29 3.87 9.81
C ARG A 19 0.04 4.21 8.36
N VAL A 20 0.17 5.49 8.04
CA VAL A 20 -0.24 6.03 6.75
C VAL A 20 0.91 6.82 6.16
N TYR A 21 1.26 6.53 4.92
CA TYR A 21 2.23 7.30 4.15
C TYR A 21 1.53 8.42 3.39
N VAL A 22 2.03 9.65 3.51
CA VAL A 22 1.49 10.82 2.79
C VAL A 22 2.40 11.13 1.60
N SER A 23 1.85 11.07 0.38
CA SER A 23 2.65 11.17 -0.85
C SER A 23 3.36 12.52 -1.00
N GLU A 24 2.71 13.59 -0.54
CA GLU A 24 3.15 14.97 -0.72
C GLU A 24 4.31 15.33 0.21
N THR A 25 4.13 15.15 1.52
CA THR A 25 5.17 15.44 2.52
C THR A 25 6.21 14.33 2.64
N LYS A 26 5.90 13.14 2.09
CA LYS A 26 6.71 11.92 2.18
C LYS A 26 6.87 11.40 3.62
N GLU A 27 5.97 11.77 4.51
CA GLU A 27 5.98 11.41 5.92
C GLU A 27 5.11 10.18 6.22
N PHE A 28 5.33 9.60 7.40
CA PHE A 28 4.47 8.59 7.98
C PHE A 28 3.74 9.19 9.17
N ILE A 29 2.41 9.11 9.15
CA ILE A 29 1.55 9.60 10.21
C ILE A 29 0.75 8.45 10.81
N GLY A 30 0.30 8.64 12.05
CA GLY A 30 -0.67 7.76 12.70
C GLY A 30 -2.08 8.32 12.54
N LEU A 31 -3.02 7.51 12.05
CA LEU A 31 -4.44 7.86 11.99
C LEU A 31 -5.27 6.81 12.72
N THR A 32 -6.35 7.26 13.35
CA THR A 32 -7.36 6.37 13.93
C THR A 32 -8.28 5.83 12.84
N GLU A 33 -8.98 4.73 13.13
CA GLU A 33 -10.02 4.19 12.25
C GLU A 33 -11.08 5.24 11.90
N LYS A 34 -11.54 6.00 12.89
CA LYS A 34 -12.52 7.08 12.68
C LYS A 34 -12.01 8.13 11.70
N GLN A 35 -10.78 8.62 11.88
CA GLN A 35 -10.20 9.61 10.97
C GLN A 35 -10.10 9.08 9.54
N ILE A 36 -9.71 7.81 9.35
CA ILE A 36 -9.65 7.21 8.01
C ILE A 36 -11.06 7.13 7.38
N LYS A 37 -12.07 6.67 8.14
CA LYS A 37 -13.46 6.61 7.65
C LYS A 37 -14.00 8.00 7.28
N ASP A 38 -13.78 8.99 8.14
CA ASP A 38 -14.22 10.37 7.91
C ASP A 38 -13.56 10.95 6.64
N MET A 39 -12.29 10.61 6.40
CA MET A 39 -11.58 11.02 5.18
C MET A 39 -12.13 10.32 3.93
N ILE A 40 -12.27 8.99 3.95
CA ILE A 40 -12.79 8.24 2.80
C ILE A 40 -14.21 8.71 2.44
N THR A 41 -15.09 8.86 3.43
CA THR A 41 -16.47 9.32 3.20
C THR A 41 -16.54 10.80 2.78
N GLY A 42 -15.56 11.62 3.21
CA GLY A 42 -15.38 13.00 2.78
C GLY A 42 -14.77 13.17 1.38
N GLY A 43 -14.43 12.08 0.68
CA GLY A 43 -13.84 12.12 -0.66
C GLY A 43 -12.32 12.33 -0.69
N ASP A 44 -11.65 12.23 0.46
CA ASP A 44 -10.19 12.27 0.51
C ASP A 44 -9.60 11.00 -0.13
N ARG A 45 -8.47 11.16 -0.83
CA ARG A 45 -7.77 10.06 -1.52
C ARG A 45 -6.94 9.24 -0.53
N VAL A 46 -7.59 8.32 0.19
CA VAL A 46 -6.95 7.36 1.11
C VAL A 46 -7.05 5.95 0.51
N TYR A 47 -5.91 5.33 0.24
CA TYR A 47 -5.81 4.03 -0.44
C TYR A 47 -5.38 2.92 0.51
N GLY A 48 -5.92 1.73 0.30
CA GLY A 48 -5.66 0.53 1.13
C GLY A 48 -6.92 -0.03 1.78
N PHE A 49 -7.90 0.83 2.06
CA PHE A 49 -9.19 0.44 2.62
C PHE A 49 -10.35 1.14 1.89
N VAL A 50 -11.51 0.49 1.95
CA VAL A 50 -12.82 1.05 1.64
C VAL A 50 -13.71 0.97 2.87
N VAL A 51 -14.73 1.83 2.92
CA VAL A 51 -15.80 1.75 3.91
C VAL A 51 -16.92 0.88 3.32
N ASP A 52 -17.26 -0.22 4.00
CA ASP A 52 -18.34 -1.10 3.57
C ASP A 52 -19.74 -0.49 3.87
N ALA A 53 -20.79 -1.20 3.45
CA ALA A 53 -22.18 -0.75 3.64
C ALA A 53 -22.61 -0.64 5.12
N GLU A 54 -21.90 -1.32 6.03
CA GLU A 54 -22.14 -1.29 7.48
C GLU A 54 -21.28 -0.22 8.18
N GLY A 55 -20.44 0.49 7.44
CA GLY A 55 -19.53 1.50 7.97
C GLY A 55 -18.23 0.92 8.52
N GLY A 56 -17.89 -0.34 8.26
CA GLY A 56 -16.63 -1.00 8.60
C GLY A 56 -15.50 -0.67 7.62
N LEU A 57 -14.24 -0.71 8.07
CA LEU A 57 -13.09 -0.65 7.16
C LEU A 57 -12.76 -2.06 6.65
N GLN A 58 -12.65 -2.20 5.34
CA GLN A 58 -12.23 -3.44 4.68
C GLN A 58 -11.14 -3.17 3.65
N LEU A 59 -10.24 -4.15 3.45
CA LEU A 59 -9.19 -4.04 2.45
C LEU A 59 -9.79 -3.72 1.09
N ASP A 60 -9.24 -2.71 0.41
CA ASP A 60 -9.70 -2.33 -0.92
C ASP A 60 -9.18 -3.30 -1.97
N LYS A 61 -9.77 -4.48 -2.06
CA LYS A 61 -9.37 -5.56 -2.99
C LYS A 61 -9.70 -5.22 -4.46
N GLY A 62 -10.61 -4.29 -4.72
CA GLY A 62 -11.11 -3.97 -6.07
C GLY A 62 -10.51 -2.70 -6.68
N GLY A 63 -10.35 -1.62 -5.91
CA GLY A 63 -9.80 -0.35 -6.39
C GLY A 63 -8.28 -0.35 -6.33
N PHE A 64 -7.73 -0.29 -5.12
CA PHE A 64 -6.30 -0.26 -4.86
C PHE A 64 -5.60 -1.63 -4.92
N HIS A 65 -6.37 -2.70 -5.15
CA HIS A 65 -5.88 -4.08 -5.18
C HIS A 65 -5.12 -4.47 -3.91
N THR A 66 -5.67 -4.09 -2.77
CA THR A 66 -5.06 -4.29 -1.47
C THR A 66 -5.19 -5.76 -1.07
N SER A 67 -4.12 -6.53 -1.28
CA SER A 67 -4.11 -7.97 -1.03
C SER A 67 -4.09 -8.29 0.46
N ASN A 68 -3.24 -7.57 1.21
CA ASN A 68 -3.02 -7.73 2.64
C ASN A 68 -2.27 -6.51 3.19
N ILE A 69 -2.16 -6.38 4.51
CA ILE A 69 -1.34 -5.37 5.18
C ILE A 69 -0.60 -5.98 6.37
N MET A 70 0.42 -5.30 6.88
CA MET A 70 1.11 -5.75 8.09
C MET A 70 0.42 -5.22 9.35
N VAL A 71 0.44 -6.03 10.39
CA VAL A 71 0.02 -5.69 11.75
C VAL A 71 1.25 -5.44 12.61
N GLU A 72 1.34 -4.24 13.16
CA GLU A 72 2.32 -3.81 14.16
C GLU A 72 1.73 -4.00 15.56
N THR A 73 2.36 -4.84 16.39
CA THR A 73 1.93 -5.07 17.79
C THR A 73 2.92 -4.58 18.84
N GLY A 74 4.03 -4.00 18.41
CA GLY A 74 5.15 -3.58 19.24
C GLY A 74 6.35 -3.21 18.38
N ILE A 75 7.45 -2.79 19.02
CA ILE A 75 8.68 -2.41 18.30
C ILE A 75 9.20 -3.62 17.50
N ASN A 76 9.38 -3.44 16.19
CA ASN A 76 9.84 -4.47 15.25
C ASN A 76 8.96 -5.73 15.13
N SER A 77 7.78 -5.75 15.73
CA SER A 77 6.81 -6.84 15.58
C SER A 77 5.91 -6.56 14.39
N LEU A 78 6.13 -7.26 13.28
CA LEU A 78 5.32 -7.17 12.07
C LEU A 78 4.87 -8.57 11.66
N ARG A 79 3.57 -8.76 11.51
CA ARG A 79 2.98 -9.98 10.93
C ARG A 79 1.92 -9.62 9.88
N PRO A 80 1.67 -10.44 8.86
CA PRO A 80 0.53 -10.25 7.97
C PRO A 80 -0.80 -10.19 8.74
N LEU A 81 -1.76 -9.37 8.29
CA LEU A 81 -3.10 -9.29 8.86
C LEU A 81 -3.88 -10.57 8.57
N GLU A 82 -4.00 -10.93 7.29
CA GLU A 82 -4.45 -12.25 6.89
C GLU A 82 -3.24 -13.20 6.95
N LEU A 83 -3.32 -14.27 7.74
CA LEU A 83 -2.30 -15.32 7.82
C LEU A 83 -2.33 -16.18 6.54
N SER A 84 -2.01 -15.57 5.40
CA SER A 84 -1.73 -16.28 4.16
C SER A 84 -0.26 -16.72 4.15
N GLY A 85 0.09 -17.72 3.33
CA GLY A 85 1.41 -18.36 3.29
C GLY A 85 2.61 -17.45 2.91
N ALA A 86 2.44 -16.12 2.93
CA ALA A 86 3.54 -15.18 2.79
C ALA A 86 4.46 -15.29 4.02
N ALA A 87 5.61 -15.95 3.85
CA ALA A 87 6.68 -16.02 4.84
C ALA A 87 7.39 -14.66 5.11
N ALA A 88 6.84 -13.58 4.57
CA ALA A 88 7.46 -12.27 4.55
C ALA A 88 7.12 -11.46 5.80
N ASN A 89 8.16 -10.88 6.40
CA ASN A 89 8.06 -9.95 7.52
C ASN A 89 8.03 -8.48 7.07
N VAL A 90 7.94 -8.24 5.75
CA VAL A 90 7.90 -6.92 5.13
C VAL A 90 6.98 -6.96 3.92
N PHE A 91 6.01 -6.05 3.87
CA PHE A 91 5.22 -5.80 2.67
C PHE A 91 5.58 -4.45 2.05
N TYR A 92 5.30 -4.32 0.76
CA TYR A 92 5.55 -3.14 -0.05
C TYR A 92 4.23 -2.60 -0.60
N VAL A 93 4.07 -1.28 -0.58
CA VAL A 93 3.00 -0.56 -1.26
C VAL A 93 3.62 0.24 -2.39
N VAL A 94 3.11 0.05 -3.61
CA VAL A 94 3.54 0.84 -4.77
C VAL A 94 2.83 2.18 -4.73
N VAL A 95 3.59 3.28 -4.70
CA VAL A 95 3.05 4.65 -4.56
C VAL A 95 3.32 5.51 -5.79
N GLY A 96 4.20 5.07 -6.69
CA GLY A 96 4.42 5.75 -7.96
C GLY A 96 5.22 4.92 -8.97
N VAL A 97 5.19 5.37 -10.22
CA VAL A 97 5.90 4.78 -11.37
C VAL A 97 6.60 5.88 -12.14
N TYR A 98 7.89 5.71 -12.38
CA TYR A 98 8.66 6.50 -13.33
C TYR A 98 8.76 5.73 -14.63
N LYS A 99 8.16 6.26 -15.71
CA LYS A 99 8.28 5.68 -17.05
C LYS A 99 9.41 6.37 -17.81
N SER A 100 10.33 5.57 -18.35
CA SER A 100 11.41 6.04 -19.24
C SER A 100 11.45 5.19 -20.51
N LYS A 101 12.11 5.68 -21.57
CA LYS A 101 12.33 4.90 -22.82
C LYS A 101 13.08 3.58 -22.58
N GLY A 102 13.88 3.48 -21.50
CA GLY A 102 14.67 2.31 -21.14
C GLY A 102 13.98 1.33 -20.17
N GLY A 103 12.71 1.59 -19.80
CA GLY A 103 11.94 0.78 -18.86
C GLY A 103 11.35 1.60 -17.71
N SER A 104 10.47 0.97 -16.95
CA SER A 104 9.80 1.59 -15.80
C SER A 104 10.52 1.26 -14.50
N THR A 105 10.54 2.22 -13.57
CA THR A 105 10.93 1.99 -12.18
C THR A 105 9.81 2.39 -11.23
N TYR A 106 9.73 1.74 -10.08
CA TYR A 106 8.56 1.80 -9.22
C TYR A 106 8.96 2.31 -7.84
N LYS A 107 8.33 3.40 -7.40
CA LYS A 107 8.46 3.93 -6.03
C LYS A 107 7.65 3.03 -5.11
N VAL A 108 8.31 2.48 -4.11
CA VAL A 108 7.69 1.65 -3.09
C VAL A 108 7.95 2.19 -1.70
N VAL A 109 6.96 1.98 -0.85
CA VAL A 109 7.04 2.20 0.58
C VAL A 109 6.81 0.87 1.28
N ASN A 110 7.63 0.54 2.27
CA ASN A 110 7.50 -0.74 2.97
C ASN A 110 6.94 -0.60 4.39
N SER A 111 6.50 -1.72 4.96
CA SER A 111 5.94 -1.80 6.31
C SER A 111 6.90 -1.44 7.45
N ARG A 112 8.19 -1.26 7.15
CA ARG A 112 9.23 -0.75 8.06
C ARG A 112 9.59 0.71 7.78
N TYR A 113 8.70 1.44 7.10
CA TYR A 113 8.85 2.86 6.80
C TYR A 113 10.00 3.21 5.84
N GLY A 114 10.55 2.19 5.16
CA GLY A 114 11.54 2.38 4.11
C GLY A 114 10.91 2.87 2.81
N ARG A 115 11.61 3.77 2.13
CA ARG A 115 11.25 4.28 0.80
C ARG A 115 12.35 3.88 -0.17
N SER A 116 12.00 3.31 -1.30
CA SER A 116 12.98 2.93 -2.32
C SER A 116 12.34 2.90 -3.70
N THR A 117 13.19 2.83 -4.71
CA THR A 117 12.80 2.58 -6.09
C THR A 117 13.23 1.16 -6.47
N ILE A 118 12.37 0.41 -7.15
CA ILE A 118 12.65 -0.95 -7.60
C ILE A 118 12.41 -1.09 -9.11
N THR A 119 13.09 -2.05 -9.72
CA THR A 119 12.91 -2.40 -11.14
C THR A 119 11.63 -3.21 -11.34
N GLU A 120 11.14 -3.29 -12.59
CA GLU A 120 9.99 -4.12 -12.94
C GLU A 120 10.20 -5.61 -12.59
N SER A 121 11.39 -6.16 -12.85
CA SER A 121 11.73 -7.54 -12.50
C SER A 121 11.61 -7.80 -10.99
N LYS A 122 12.09 -6.87 -10.16
CA LYS A 122 11.98 -7.00 -8.70
C LYS A 122 10.52 -6.83 -8.24
N LEU A 123 9.74 -5.95 -8.86
CA LEU A 123 8.33 -5.79 -8.56
C LEU A 123 7.54 -7.06 -8.89
N ASN A 124 7.74 -7.66 -10.06
CA ASN A 124 7.13 -8.93 -10.45
C ASN A 124 7.43 -10.03 -9.44
N ALA A 125 8.70 -10.22 -9.06
CA ALA A 125 9.08 -11.21 -8.06
C ALA A 125 8.38 -10.99 -6.71
N LEU A 126 8.23 -9.73 -6.26
CA LEU A 126 7.52 -9.39 -5.02
C LEU A 126 6.00 -9.62 -5.12
N LEU A 127 5.40 -9.39 -6.29
CA LEU A 127 3.98 -9.68 -6.56
C LEU A 127 3.70 -11.18 -6.52
N GLU A 128 4.54 -11.99 -7.16
CA GLU A 128 4.39 -13.45 -7.23
C GLU A 128 4.44 -14.11 -5.85
N ILE A 129 5.28 -13.61 -4.94
CA ILE A 129 5.38 -14.14 -3.57
C ILE A 129 4.41 -13.47 -2.57
N GLY A 130 3.53 -12.59 -3.05
CA GLY A 130 2.52 -11.93 -2.20
C GLY A 130 3.06 -10.88 -1.23
N CYS A 131 4.22 -10.27 -1.54
CA CYS A 131 4.85 -9.23 -0.71
C CYS A 131 4.42 -7.81 -1.07
N VAL A 132 3.60 -7.63 -2.11
CA VAL A 132 3.03 -6.33 -2.46
C VAL A 132 1.61 -6.23 -1.89
N SER A 133 1.45 -5.32 -0.94
CA SER A 133 0.20 -5.04 -0.26
C SER A 133 -0.83 -4.39 -1.16
N GLY A 134 -0.41 -3.53 -2.10
CA GLY A 134 -1.33 -2.82 -2.99
C GLY A 134 -0.63 -1.79 -3.88
N GLY A 135 -1.40 -1.15 -4.74
CA GLY A 135 -0.94 -0.15 -5.71
C GLY A 135 -0.45 -0.74 -7.03
N ALA A 136 0.06 -1.96 -7.04
CA ALA A 136 0.32 -2.72 -8.25
C ALA A 136 -0.20 -4.15 -8.12
N TYR A 137 -0.57 -4.74 -9.25
CA TYR A 137 -1.08 -6.10 -9.35
C TYR A 137 -0.66 -6.73 -10.68
N LEU A 138 -0.73 -8.05 -10.79
CA LEU A 138 -0.59 -8.75 -12.07
C LEU A 138 -1.96 -8.84 -12.73
N ASP A 139 -2.06 -8.36 -13.97
CA ASP A 139 -3.27 -8.51 -14.79
C ASP A 139 -3.51 -9.98 -15.18
N GLY A 140 -4.63 -10.27 -15.84
CA GLY A 140 -4.96 -11.62 -16.30
C GLY A 140 -3.99 -12.22 -17.33
N LYS A 141 -2.98 -11.46 -17.78
CA LYS A 141 -1.92 -11.88 -18.69
C LYS A 141 -0.54 -11.92 -18.01
N GLY A 142 -0.48 -11.72 -16.69
CA GLY A 142 0.75 -11.70 -15.91
C GLY A 142 1.60 -10.44 -16.10
N LYS A 143 1.03 -9.33 -16.59
CA LYS A 143 1.72 -8.04 -16.70
C LYS A 143 1.44 -7.16 -15.50
N VAL A 144 2.41 -6.34 -15.10
CA VAL A 144 2.22 -5.36 -14.04
C VAL A 144 1.22 -4.29 -14.49
N ALA A 145 0.12 -4.19 -13.76
CA ALA A 145 -0.81 -3.07 -13.79
C ALA A 145 -0.74 -2.30 -12.47
N PHE A 146 -1.16 -1.04 -12.48
CA PHE A 146 -1.16 -0.17 -11.30
C PHE A 146 -2.56 0.36 -11.03
N SER A 147 -2.85 0.54 -9.74
CA SER A 147 -4.17 0.97 -9.26
C SER A 147 -4.32 2.48 -9.31
N GLU A 148 -5.56 2.94 -9.21
CA GLU A 148 -5.85 4.36 -8.98
C GLU A 148 -5.10 4.84 -7.73
N GLY A 149 -4.46 6.02 -7.83
CA GLY A 149 -3.71 6.63 -6.73
C GLY A 149 -2.20 6.52 -6.83
N VAL A 150 -1.69 5.57 -7.63
CA VAL A 150 -0.26 5.49 -7.94
C VAL A 150 0.14 6.66 -8.82
N GLU A 151 1.12 7.44 -8.36
CA GLU A 151 1.63 8.60 -9.09
C GLU A 151 2.40 8.17 -10.34
N VAL A 152 1.96 8.57 -11.54
CA VAL A 152 2.69 8.28 -12.79
C VAL A 152 3.47 9.51 -13.20
N ILE A 153 4.79 9.35 -13.31
CA ILE A 153 5.71 10.41 -13.72
C ILE A 153 6.35 9.97 -15.04
N GLU A 154 6.11 10.74 -16.09
CA GLU A 154 6.71 10.54 -17.41
C GLU A 154 7.85 11.54 -17.59
N GLU A 155 9.03 11.08 -18.01
CA GLU A 155 10.09 12.01 -18.42
C GLU A 155 9.63 12.83 -19.62
N ALA A 156 9.63 14.15 -19.47
CA ALA A 156 9.37 15.07 -20.57
C ALA A 156 10.42 14.85 -21.66
N GLN A 157 9.96 14.71 -22.90
CA GLN A 157 10.82 14.61 -24.08
C GLN A 157 11.64 15.90 -24.19
N SER A 158 12.94 15.84 -23.89
CA SER A 158 13.93 16.82 -24.32
C SER A 158 14.68 16.35 -25.55
#